data_AF-A0A971D0E8-F1
#
_entry.id   AF-A0A971D0E8-F1
#
_cell.length_a   1.000
_cell.length_b   1.000
_cell.length_c   1.000
_cell.angle_alpha   90.00
_cell.angle_beta   90.00
_cell.angle_gamma   90.00
#
_symmetry.space_group_name_H-M   'P 1'
#
loop_
_entity.id
_entity.type
_entity.pdbx_description
1 polymer ?
#
loop_
_entity_poly.entity_id
_entity_poly.type
_entity_poly.pdbx_seq_one_letter_code
_entity_poly.pdbx_strand_id
1 'polypeptide(L)'
;MGRTRAFGSLVYKPNKQTPTRIVASFNTPDYAWHDHPGISARQSRSFQPDDADGAIAWLNHERKLIEAGVWEPPAAAVQRDAMSRITLGGYYEDWLAERTYKGRPLKAGTRYHLRKDIENHIIPFFGATRLIDITQARIDRWLATLPAEQETMKTNSFKALKAMLRTASTPGLHGEPALIPHNPCVRSLPKVERRIETRPATPEQIKGIYDAMPERYRMNVYLAVFGRGLRIGEVCALQRRDIDLNTRTLHIRRNRSTEDPDSKIGTPKTSRSVRDERIPSQLIPLLDHFLKRYIPNTATAWLFPAAHLAMPSVSRGMASMTASRSRSARKPRSASLSKVPPAQVAVLIG
;
A
#
# COMPACT_ATOMS: atom_id res chain seq x y z
N MET A 1 -67.96 9.15 -6.55
CA MET A 1 -66.72 8.37 -6.30
C MET A 1 -65.79 8.53 -7.48
N GLY A 2 -64.74 9.36 -7.37
CA GLY A 2 -63.76 9.52 -8.44
C GLY A 2 -62.96 8.24 -8.61
N ARG A 3 -62.93 7.68 -9.83
CA ARG A 3 -62.04 6.56 -10.18
C ARG A 3 -60.60 7.02 -9.97
N THR A 4 -59.96 6.55 -8.90
CA THR A 4 -58.52 6.70 -8.68
C THR A 4 -57.83 6.10 -9.90
N ARG A 5 -57.18 6.93 -10.73
CA ARG A 5 -56.41 6.44 -11.88
C ARG A 5 -55.39 5.44 -11.36
N ALA A 6 -55.35 4.24 -11.96
CA ALA A 6 -54.37 3.22 -11.60
C ALA A 6 -52.96 3.79 -11.81
N PHE A 7 -52.07 3.58 -10.84
CA PHE A 7 -50.68 4.02 -10.94
C PHE A 7 -49.95 3.18 -12.00
N GLY A 8 -49.34 3.85 -12.98
CA GLY A 8 -48.66 3.20 -14.10
C GLY A 8 -49.60 2.57 -15.14
N SER A 9 -49.07 1.62 -15.91
CA SER A 9 -49.78 0.90 -16.98
C SER A 9 -49.27 -0.54 -17.09
N LEU A 10 -50.17 -1.45 -17.47
CA LEU A 10 -49.86 -2.84 -17.82
C LEU A 10 -50.11 -3.05 -19.31
N VAL A 11 -49.08 -3.44 -20.05
CA VAL A 11 -49.14 -3.68 -21.50
C VAL A 11 -48.77 -5.12 -21.79
N TYR A 12 -49.71 -5.87 -22.35
CA TYR A 12 -49.50 -7.22 -22.85
C TYR A 12 -48.81 -7.15 -24.21
N LYS A 13 -47.65 -7.79 -24.36
CA LYS A 13 -46.89 -7.80 -25.62
C LYS A 13 -46.84 -9.21 -26.20
N PRO A 14 -46.94 -9.38 -27.54
CA PRO A 14 -47.17 -8.31 -28.53
C PRO A 14 -48.60 -7.74 -28.48
N ASN A 15 -49.57 -8.51 -28.02
CA ASN A 15 -50.98 -8.12 -27.88
C ASN A 15 -51.62 -8.83 -26.66
N LYS A 16 -52.90 -8.53 -26.40
CA LYS A 16 -53.66 -9.14 -25.28
C LYS A 16 -54.14 -10.56 -25.55
N GLN A 17 -54.32 -10.95 -26.82
CA GLN A 17 -54.88 -12.26 -27.19
C GLN A 17 -53.85 -13.39 -27.08
N THR A 18 -52.59 -13.10 -27.42
CA THR A 18 -51.46 -14.04 -27.40
C THR A 18 -50.24 -13.40 -26.75
N PRO A 19 -50.28 -13.07 -25.46
CA PRO A 19 -49.17 -12.40 -24.78
C PRO A 19 -47.98 -13.35 -24.57
N THR A 20 -46.78 -12.87 -24.88
CA THR A 20 -45.50 -13.51 -24.50
C THR A 20 -44.90 -12.90 -23.24
N ARG A 21 -45.36 -11.72 -22.83
CA ARG A 21 -45.03 -11.08 -21.55
C ARG A 21 -45.99 -9.95 -21.21
N ILE A 22 -46.03 -9.61 -19.92
CA ILE A 22 -46.66 -8.39 -19.42
C ILE A 22 -45.55 -7.36 -19.15
N VAL A 23 -45.73 -6.13 -19.62
CA VAL A 23 -44.84 -5.00 -19.31
C VAL A 23 -45.58 -4.04 -18.41
N ALA A 24 -45.21 -4.01 -17.13
CA ALA A 24 -45.65 -2.98 -16.20
C ALA A 24 -44.74 -1.76 -16.32
N SER A 25 -45.29 -0.55 -16.27
CA SER A 25 -44.49 0.67 -16.36
C SER A 25 -45.15 1.90 -15.75
N PHE A 26 -44.35 2.85 -15.28
CA PHE A 26 -44.80 4.13 -14.72
C PHE A 26 -43.85 5.27 -15.11
N ASN A 27 -44.30 6.52 -14.97
CA ASN A 27 -43.45 7.68 -15.25
C ASN A 27 -42.50 7.92 -14.08
N THR A 28 -41.25 8.24 -14.40
CA THR A 28 -40.25 8.59 -13.39
C THR A 28 -40.69 9.84 -12.60
N PRO A 29 -40.65 9.81 -11.25
CA PRO A 29 -41.01 10.95 -10.42
C PRO A 29 -40.15 12.19 -10.72
N ASP A 30 -40.75 13.38 -10.62
CA ASP A 30 -40.09 14.64 -10.98
C ASP A 30 -38.81 14.90 -10.16
N TYR A 31 -38.79 14.55 -8.87
CA TYR A 31 -37.61 14.74 -8.02
C TYR A 31 -36.42 13.85 -8.42
N ALA A 32 -36.68 12.68 -9.02
CA ALA A 32 -35.62 11.72 -9.32
C ALA A 32 -34.71 12.16 -10.48
N TRP A 33 -35.18 13.10 -11.32
CA TRP A 33 -34.37 13.66 -12.41
C TRP A 33 -33.18 14.47 -11.91
N HIS A 34 -33.32 15.09 -10.74
CA HIS A 34 -32.25 15.85 -10.11
C HIS A 34 -31.16 14.91 -9.57
N ASP A 35 -31.56 13.82 -8.93
CA ASP A 35 -30.65 12.91 -8.24
C ASP A 35 -30.02 11.86 -9.19
N HIS A 36 -30.68 11.58 -10.32
CA HIS A 36 -30.23 10.59 -11.30
C HIS A 36 -30.24 11.16 -12.73
N PRO A 37 -29.19 11.93 -13.12
CA PRO A 37 -29.06 12.45 -14.48
C PRO A 37 -29.06 11.34 -15.52
N GLY A 38 -29.87 11.48 -16.58
CA GLY A 38 -29.97 10.47 -17.65
C GLY A 38 -30.88 9.28 -17.34
N ILE A 39 -31.63 9.31 -16.24
CA ILE A 39 -32.68 8.33 -15.96
C ILE A 39 -33.73 8.29 -17.08
N SER A 40 -34.24 7.10 -17.41
CA SER A 40 -35.34 6.95 -18.37
C SER A 40 -36.58 7.70 -17.91
N ALA A 41 -37.32 8.34 -18.82
CA ALA A 41 -38.61 8.98 -18.50
C ALA A 41 -39.68 7.98 -18.02
N ARG A 42 -39.51 6.70 -18.39
CA ARG A 42 -40.42 5.64 -18.04
C ARG A 42 -39.67 4.46 -17.45
N GLN A 43 -40.06 4.06 -16.25
CA GLN A 43 -39.58 2.86 -15.59
C GLN A 43 -40.46 1.69 -16.00
N SER A 44 -39.86 0.55 -16.32
CA SER A 44 -40.61 -0.62 -16.76
C SER A 44 -39.97 -1.92 -16.31
N ARG A 45 -40.81 -2.93 -16.08
CA ARG A 45 -40.41 -4.29 -15.74
C ARG A 45 -41.28 -5.29 -16.51
N SER A 46 -40.66 -6.36 -17.00
CA SER A 46 -41.35 -7.44 -17.70
C SER A 46 -41.67 -8.59 -16.75
N PHE A 47 -42.83 -9.20 -16.93
CA PHE A 47 -43.36 -10.33 -16.17
C PHE A 47 -43.85 -11.40 -17.15
N GLN A 48 -44.00 -12.63 -16.66
CA GLN A 48 -44.58 -13.71 -17.44
C GLN A 48 -46.05 -13.40 -17.79
N PRO A 49 -46.60 -13.94 -18.90
CA PRO A 49 -47.97 -13.69 -19.33
C PRO A 49 -49.06 -13.98 -18.29
N ASP A 50 -48.80 -14.92 -17.40
CA ASP A 50 -49.68 -15.40 -16.34
C ASP A 50 -49.47 -14.68 -14.99
N ASP A 51 -48.42 -13.88 -14.86
CA ASP A 51 -48.07 -13.16 -13.62
C ASP A 51 -48.57 -11.71 -13.61
N ALA A 52 -49.88 -11.53 -13.89
CA ALA A 52 -50.51 -10.21 -13.86
C ALA A 52 -50.56 -9.62 -12.45
N ASP A 53 -50.77 -10.46 -11.44
CA ASP A 53 -50.80 -10.05 -10.03
C ASP A 53 -49.42 -9.58 -9.55
N GLY A 54 -48.34 -10.27 -9.93
CA GLY A 54 -46.98 -9.82 -9.64
C GLY A 54 -46.63 -8.48 -10.30
N ALA A 55 -47.11 -8.27 -11.53
CA ALA A 55 -46.94 -7.00 -12.23
C ALA A 55 -47.68 -5.83 -11.53
N ILE A 56 -48.90 -6.08 -11.01
CA ILE A 56 -49.67 -5.11 -10.20
C ILE A 56 -48.99 -4.88 -8.85
N ALA A 57 -48.54 -5.94 -8.17
CA ALA A 57 -47.86 -5.86 -6.89
C ALA A 57 -46.59 -5.01 -6.98
N TRP A 58 -45.81 -5.19 -8.05
CA TRP A 58 -44.64 -4.36 -8.33
C TRP A 58 -45.01 -2.88 -8.49
N LEU A 59 -46.01 -2.54 -9.31
CA LEU A 59 -46.47 -1.15 -9.47
C LEU A 59 -46.92 -0.52 -8.13
N ASN A 60 -47.63 -1.28 -7.30
CA ASN A 60 -48.05 -0.82 -5.98
C ASN A 60 -46.87 -0.63 -5.02
N HIS A 61 -45.83 -1.47 -5.12
CA HIS A 61 -44.61 -1.31 -4.33
C HIS A 61 -43.85 -0.04 -4.73
N GLU A 62 -43.62 0.17 -6.02
CA GLU A 62 -42.96 1.37 -6.56
C GLU A 62 -43.72 2.64 -6.18
N ARG A 63 -45.06 2.62 -6.28
CA ARG A 63 -45.93 3.71 -5.82
C ARG A 63 -45.71 4.05 -4.36
N LYS A 64 -45.67 3.05 -3.47
CA LYS A 64 -45.46 3.27 -2.03
C LYS A 64 -44.10 3.92 -1.74
N LEU A 65 -43.05 3.53 -2.46
CA LEU A 65 -41.73 4.13 -2.33
C LEU A 65 -41.74 5.61 -2.76
N ILE A 66 -42.49 5.94 -3.82
CA ILE A 66 -42.63 7.32 -4.31
C ILE A 66 -43.43 8.17 -3.33
N GLU A 67 -44.55 7.65 -2.84
CA GLU A 67 -45.38 8.32 -1.83
C GLU A 67 -44.61 8.55 -0.52
N ALA A 68 -43.69 7.63 -0.16
CA ALA A 68 -42.80 7.79 0.98
C ALA A 68 -41.59 8.69 0.73
N GLY A 69 -41.38 9.17 -0.51
CA GLY A 69 -40.24 10.03 -0.88
C GLY A 69 -38.87 9.34 -0.83
N VAL A 70 -38.84 8.00 -0.85
CA VAL A 70 -37.60 7.20 -0.76
C VAL A 70 -37.33 6.38 -2.03
N TRP A 71 -38.07 6.64 -3.09
CA TRP A 71 -37.95 5.89 -4.34
C TRP A 71 -36.61 6.08 -5.04
N GLU A 72 -35.97 4.94 -5.28
CA GLU A 72 -34.82 4.65 -6.13
C GLU A 72 -35.14 4.23 -7.57
N PRO A 73 -34.50 4.67 -8.66
CA PRO A 73 -34.37 3.79 -9.82
C PRO A 73 -33.87 2.39 -9.41
N PRO A 74 -34.50 1.30 -9.89
CA PRO A 74 -34.12 -0.06 -9.51
C PRO A 74 -32.63 -0.39 -9.73
N ALA A 75 -32.01 0.18 -10.77
CA ALA A 75 -30.58 0.02 -11.03
C ALA A 75 -29.73 0.65 -9.92
N ALA A 76 -30.11 1.84 -9.41
CA ALA A 76 -29.44 2.48 -8.28
C ALA A 76 -29.66 1.69 -6.98
N ALA A 77 -30.85 1.12 -6.79
CA ALA A 77 -31.15 0.24 -5.65
C ALA A 77 -30.22 -0.98 -5.60
N VAL A 78 -30.07 -1.67 -6.73
CA VAL A 78 -29.16 -2.81 -6.89
C VAL A 78 -27.70 -2.39 -6.66
N GLN A 79 -27.29 -1.25 -7.23
CA GLN A 79 -25.93 -0.75 -7.06
C GLN A 79 -25.63 -0.42 -5.60
N ARG A 80 -26.56 0.23 -4.90
CA ARG A 80 -26.40 0.55 -3.46
C ARG A 80 -26.33 -0.71 -2.60
N ASP A 81 -27.18 -1.71 -2.88
CA ASP A 81 -27.12 -3.00 -2.18
C ASP A 81 -25.76 -3.68 -2.40
N ALA A 82 -25.26 -3.71 -3.63
CA ALA A 82 -23.92 -4.23 -3.92
C ALA A 82 -22.82 -3.47 -3.15
N MET A 83 -22.86 -2.13 -3.15
CA MET A 83 -21.91 -1.29 -2.41
C MET A 83 -21.98 -1.52 -0.90
N SER A 84 -23.18 -1.73 -0.36
CA SER A 84 -23.41 -1.98 1.07
C SER A 84 -22.72 -3.25 1.57
N ARG A 85 -22.44 -4.21 0.68
CA ARG A 85 -21.81 -5.50 0.99
C ARG A 85 -20.28 -5.45 0.94
N ILE A 86 -19.69 -4.37 0.43
CA ILE A 86 -18.24 -4.23 0.31
C ILE A 86 -17.62 -4.19 1.71
N THR A 87 -16.71 -5.12 1.97
CA THR A 87 -15.92 -5.16 3.21
C THR A 87 -14.67 -4.28 3.09
N LEU A 88 -14.14 -3.81 4.22
CA LEU A 88 -12.89 -3.06 4.21
C LEU A 88 -11.74 -3.91 3.67
N GLY A 89 -11.70 -5.22 3.97
CA GLY A 89 -10.69 -6.12 3.44
C GLY A 89 -10.74 -6.26 1.93
N GLY A 90 -11.94 -6.41 1.34
CA GLY A 90 -12.08 -6.45 -0.12
C GLY A 90 -11.71 -5.12 -0.77
N TYR A 91 -12.13 -4.00 -0.18
CA TYR A 91 -11.83 -2.66 -0.69
C TYR A 91 -10.34 -2.27 -0.61
N TYR A 92 -9.63 -2.76 0.41
CA TYR A 92 -8.26 -2.32 0.69
C TYR A 92 -7.29 -2.61 -0.46
N GLU A 93 -7.41 -3.78 -1.11
CA GLU A 93 -6.49 -4.20 -2.17
C GLU A 93 -6.58 -3.28 -3.38
N ASP A 94 -7.79 -3.04 -3.87
CA ASP A 94 -8.08 -2.13 -4.98
C ASP A 94 -7.65 -0.71 -4.63
N TRP A 95 -8.01 -0.24 -3.43
CA TRP A 95 -7.61 1.07 -2.95
C TRP A 95 -6.08 1.23 -2.93
N LEU A 96 -5.32 0.22 -2.48
CA LEU A 96 -3.87 0.29 -2.41
C LEU A 96 -3.21 0.21 -3.80
N ALA A 97 -3.84 -0.49 -4.75
CA ALA A 97 -3.39 -0.59 -6.14
C ALA A 97 -3.59 0.74 -6.89
N GLU A 98 -4.74 1.38 -6.70
CA GLU A 98 -5.13 2.60 -7.41
C GLU A 98 -4.62 3.89 -6.72
N ARG A 99 -4.18 3.80 -5.46
CA ARG A 99 -3.74 4.96 -4.70
C ARG A 99 -2.60 5.70 -5.40
N THR A 100 -2.85 6.98 -5.68
CA THR A 100 -1.85 7.90 -6.21
C THR A 100 -1.46 8.96 -5.18
N TYR A 101 -0.27 9.52 -5.35
CA TYR A 101 0.18 10.71 -4.65
C TYR A 101 0.63 11.75 -5.69
N LYS A 102 -0.06 12.89 -5.72
CA LYS A 102 0.16 13.96 -6.73
C LYS A 102 0.06 13.42 -8.17
N GLY A 103 -0.95 12.60 -8.45
CA GLY A 103 -1.20 12.04 -9.78
C GLY A 103 -0.21 10.96 -10.23
N ARG A 104 0.66 10.47 -9.33
CA ARG A 104 1.62 9.40 -9.64
C ARG A 104 1.39 8.19 -8.75
N PRO A 105 1.67 6.97 -9.24
CA PRO A 105 1.67 5.77 -8.41
C PRO A 105 2.57 5.93 -7.19
N LEU A 106 2.20 5.30 -6.07
CA LEU A 106 3.01 5.30 -4.86
C LEU A 106 4.38 4.63 -5.11
N LYS A 107 5.44 5.23 -4.54
CA LYS A 107 6.76 4.58 -4.47
C LYS A 107 6.67 3.28 -3.69
N ALA A 108 7.48 2.28 -4.06
CA ALA A 108 7.47 0.94 -3.48
C ALA A 108 7.53 0.94 -1.93
N GLY A 109 8.48 1.66 -1.34
CA GLY A 109 8.60 1.76 0.13
C GLY A 109 7.36 2.37 0.82
N THR A 110 6.73 3.38 0.21
CA THR A 110 5.47 3.93 0.74
C THR A 110 4.35 2.90 0.70
N ARG A 111 4.23 2.17 -0.42
CA ARG A 111 3.26 1.09 -0.58
C ARG A 111 3.48 -0.03 0.43
N TYR A 112 4.73 -0.44 0.62
CA TYR A 112 5.13 -1.45 1.60
C TYR A 112 4.74 -1.07 3.03
N HIS A 113 5.12 0.13 3.49
CA HIS A 113 4.78 0.56 4.84
C HIS A 113 3.27 0.69 5.06
N LEU A 114 2.56 1.24 4.06
CA LEU A 114 1.11 1.37 4.14
C LEU A 114 0.42 0.01 4.21
N ARG A 115 0.81 -0.94 3.36
CA ARG A 115 0.34 -2.32 3.40
C ARG A 115 0.62 -2.96 4.76
N LYS A 116 1.87 -2.87 5.23
CA LYS A 116 2.29 -3.43 6.52
C LYS A 116 1.42 -2.93 7.67
N ASP A 117 1.17 -1.62 7.74
CA ASP A 117 0.36 -1.02 8.80
C ASP A 117 -1.12 -1.46 8.68
N ILE A 118 -1.64 -1.58 7.45
CA ILE A 118 -3.00 -2.06 7.19
C ILE A 118 -3.18 -3.53 7.56
N GLU A 119 -2.34 -4.42 7.03
CA GLU A 119 -2.44 -5.87 7.22
C GLU A 119 -2.21 -6.28 8.68
N ASN A 120 -1.27 -5.63 9.39
CA ASN A 120 -0.97 -6.01 10.76
C ASN A 120 -1.91 -5.40 11.80
N HIS A 121 -2.52 -4.24 11.51
CA HIS A 121 -3.24 -3.48 12.54
C HIS A 121 -4.69 -3.17 12.19
N ILE A 122 -5.05 -3.02 10.91
CA ILE A 122 -6.42 -2.67 10.50
C ILE A 122 -7.20 -3.92 10.10
N ILE A 123 -6.66 -4.74 9.19
CA ILE A 123 -7.33 -5.93 8.66
C ILE A 123 -7.74 -6.93 9.76
N PRO A 124 -6.94 -7.19 10.81
CA PRO A 124 -7.35 -8.13 11.85
C PRO A 124 -8.63 -7.72 12.58
N PHE A 125 -8.95 -6.42 12.60
CA PHE A 125 -10.14 -5.89 13.28
C PHE A 125 -11.28 -5.54 12.33
N PHE A 126 -10.97 -4.96 11.17
CA PHE A 126 -11.95 -4.44 10.22
C PHE A 126 -12.07 -5.24 8.92
N GLY A 127 -11.22 -6.23 8.66
CA GLY A 127 -11.15 -6.92 7.36
C GLY A 127 -12.49 -7.48 6.87
N ALA A 128 -13.22 -8.17 7.75
CA ALA A 128 -14.54 -8.71 7.45
C ALA A 128 -15.70 -7.71 7.65
N THR A 129 -15.41 -6.49 8.07
CA THR A 129 -16.43 -5.47 8.36
C THR A 129 -16.83 -4.75 7.07
N ARG A 130 -18.14 -4.62 6.83
CA ARG A 130 -18.67 -3.80 5.73
C ARG A 130 -18.28 -2.34 5.92
N LEU A 131 -17.90 -1.65 4.86
CA LEU A 131 -17.49 -0.24 4.93
C LEU A 131 -18.55 0.63 5.61
N ILE A 132 -19.83 0.37 5.30
CA ILE A 132 -20.99 1.08 5.85
C ILE A 132 -21.18 0.87 7.36
N ASP A 133 -20.64 -0.22 7.93
CA ASP A 133 -20.77 -0.55 9.36
C ASP A 133 -19.63 0.00 10.20
N ILE A 134 -18.67 0.71 9.59
CA ILE A 134 -17.55 1.32 10.29
C ILE A 134 -18.02 2.65 10.86
N THR A 135 -18.04 2.74 12.19
CA THR A 135 -18.45 3.93 12.93
C THR A 135 -17.29 4.49 13.75
N GLN A 136 -17.37 5.77 14.12
CA GLN A 136 -16.41 6.41 15.03
C GLN A 136 -16.22 5.59 16.33
N ALA A 137 -17.32 5.08 16.90
CA ALA A 137 -17.26 4.25 18.11
C ALA A 137 -16.46 2.94 17.93
N ARG A 138 -16.56 2.30 16.75
CA ARG A 138 -15.74 1.11 16.44
C ARG A 138 -14.28 1.46 16.24
N ILE A 139 -14.00 2.61 15.62
CA ILE A 139 -12.64 3.14 15.45
C ILE A 139 -12.01 3.43 16.81
N ASP A 140 -12.74 4.06 17.74
CA ASP A 140 -12.24 4.32 19.10
C ASP A 140 -11.98 3.01 19.86
N ARG A 141 -12.87 2.01 19.72
CA ARG A 141 -12.66 0.67 20.30
C ARG A 141 -11.39 0.02 19.75
N TRP A 142 -11.19 0.06 18.43
CA TRP A 142 -9.98 -0.45 17.80
C TRP A 142 -8.71 0.27 18.27
N LEU A 143 -8.74 1.60 18.37
CA LEU A 143 -7.60 2.37 18.89
C LEU A 143 -7.23 1.96 20.32
N ALA A 144 -8.23 1.61 21.14
CA ALA A 144 -8.03 1.11 22.49
C ALA A 144 -7.42 -0.31 22.54
N THR A 145 -7.57 -1.13 21.49
CA THR A 145 -6.92 -2.46 21.42
C THR A 145 -5.45 -2.39 21.06
N LEU A 146 -4.97 -1.27 20.50
CA LEU A 146 -3.58 -1.13 20.09
C LEU A 146 -2.68 -0.79 21.31
N PRO A 147 -1.38 -1.20 21.31
CA PRO A 147 -0.46 -0.93 22.43
C PRO A 147 -0.25 0.56 22.71
N ALA A 148 -0.39 1.01 23.97
CA ALA A 148 -0.20 2.42 24.39
C ALA A 148 1.17 2.97 24.02
N GLU A 149 2.21 2.17 24.21
CA GLU A 149 3.61 2.57 24.05
C GLU A 149 4.00 2.83 22.58
N GLN A 150 3.22 2.32 21.63
CA GLN A 150 3.51 2.37 20.20
C GLN A 150 2.76 3.51 19.49
N GLU A 151 2.90 4.73 20.00
CA GLU A 151 2.17 5.92 19.52
C GLU A 151 2.35 6.19 18.01
N THR A 152 3.56 5.98 17.48
CA THR A 152 3.86 6.21 16.05
C THR A 152 3.13 5.20 15.16
N MET A 153 3.17 3.92 15.52
CA MET A 153 2.45 2.86 14.78
C MET A 153 0.95 3.11 14.81
N LYS A 154 0.40 3.42 16.00
CA LYS A 154 -1.02 3.78 16.17
C LYS A 154 -1.42 4.92 15.25
N THR A 155 -0.62 5.99 15.25
CA THR A 155 -0.88 7.19 14.45
C THR A 155 -0.83 6.90 12.95
N ASN A 156 0.14 6.09 12.50
CA ASN A 156 0.26 5.71 11.09
C ASN A 156 -0.91 4.84 10.64
N SER A 157 -1.27 3.83 11.43
CA SER A 157 -2.42 2.97 11.19
C SER A 157 -3.72 3.78 11.15
N PHE A 158 -3.94 4.69 12.10
CA PHE A 158 -5.11 5.56 12.10
C PHE A 158 -5.17 6.46 10.85
N LYS A 159 -4.03 7.05 10.44
CA LYS A 159 -3.96 7.86 9.22
C LYS A 159 -4.26 7.04 7.97
N ALA A 160 -3.81 5.78 7.92
CA ALA A 160 -4.11 4.87 6.81
C ALA A 160 -5.61 4.58 6.73
N LEU A 161 -6.24 4.20 7.86
CA LEU A 161 -7.68 3.96 7.94
C LEU A 161 -8.48 5.20 7.55
N LYS A 162 -8.16 6.36 8.14
CA LYS A 162 -8.82 7.64 7.83
C LYS A 162 -8.70 8.00 6.35
N ALA A 163 -7.57 7.70 5.72
CA ALA A 163 -7.38 7.94 4.30
C ALA A 163 -8.18 6.98 3.41
N MET A 164 -8.30 5.70 3.78
CA MET A 164 -9.18 4.74 3.09
C MET A 164 -10.63 5.19 3.14
N LEU A 165 -11.12 5.49 4.33
CA LEU A 165 -12.52 5.87 4.54
C LEU A 165 -12.84 7.21 3.88
N ARG A 166 -11.87 8.13 3.81
CA ARG A 166 -12.02 9.36 3.02
C ARG A 166 -12.17 9.06 1.53
N THR A 167 -11.37 8.15 0.98
CA THR A 167 -11.50 7.76 -0.43
C THR A 167 -12.85 7.07 -0.67
N ALA A 168 -13.26 6.15 0.22
CA ALA A 168 -14.55 5.48 0.12
C ALA A 168 -15.74 6.45 0.21
N SER A 169 -15.61 7.57 0.93
CA SER A 169 -16.65 8.58 1.07
C SER A 169 -16.61 9.68 -0.01
N THR A 170 -15.69 9.59 -0.96
CA THR A 170 -15.56 10.59 -2.03
C THR A 170 -16.00 9.95 -3.35
N PRO A 171 -16.88 10.60 -4.13
CA PRO A 171 -17.22 10.13 -5.47
C PRO A 171 -15.98 9.95 -6.33
N GLY A 172 -16.01 8.96 -7.22
CA GLY A 172 -14.94 8.70 -8.17
C GLY A 172 -14.78 9.83 -9.20
N LEU A 173 -13.61 9.92 -9.81
CA LEU A 173 -13.31 10.95 -10.81
C LEU A 173 -14.13 10.78 -12.09
N HIS A 174 -14.69 9.59 -12.35
CA HIS A 174 -15.47 9.27 -13.55
C HIS A 174 -16.97 9.19 -13.26
N GLY A 175 -17.41 9.77 -12.13
CA GLY A 175 -18.82 9.83 -11.75
C GLY A 175 -19.29 8.60 -10.97
N GLU A 176 -18.39 7.73 -10.52
CA GLU A 176 -18.76 6.63 -9.64
C GLU A 176 -19.27 7.16 -8.29
N PRO A 177 -20.38 6.60 -7.76
CA PRO A 177 -20.89 7.02 -6.47
C PRO A 177 -19.93 6.65 -5.33
N ALA A 178 -19.95 7.44 -4.25
CA ALA A 178 -19.19 7.14 -3.05
C ALA A 178 -19.67 5.82 -2.40
N LEU A 179 -18.74 4.95 -2.01
CA LEU A 179 -19.02 3.66 -1.37
C LEU A 179 -19.70 3.80 -0.01
N ILE A 180 -19.42 4.90 0.70
CA ILE A 180 -20.06 5.25 1.97
C ILE A 180 -20.55 6.70 1.93
N PRO A 181 -21.63 7.04 2.65
CA PRO A 181 -22.22 8.38 2.59
C PRO A 181 -21.33 9.48 3.19
N HIS A 182 -20.53 9.15 4.20
CA HIS A 182 -19.60 10.10 4.84
C HIS A 182 -18.43 9.36 5.48
N ASN A 183 -17.33 10.07 5.75
CA ASN A 183 -16.19 9.51 6.46
C ASN A 183 -16.47 9.46 7.98
N PRO A 184 -16.52 8.29 8.62
CA PRO A 184 -16.79 8.17 10.05
C PRO A 184 -15.60 8.62 10.93
N CYS A 185 -14.39 8.79 10.38
CA CYS A 185 -13.21 9.26 11.14
C CYS A 185 -13.23 10.78 11.37
N VAL A 186 -14.04 11.23 12.31
CA VAL A 186 -14.13 12.65 12.69
C VAL A 186 -12.96 13.05 13.61
N ARG A 187 -12.51 12.12 14.46
CA ARG A 187 -11.43 12.36 15.42
C ARG A 187 -10.09 12.70 14.74
N SER A 188 -9.28 13.48 15.46
CA SER A 188 -7.84 13.62 15.20
C SER A 188 -7.06 13.08 16.39
N LEU A 189 -5.93 12.44 16.11
CA LEU A 189 -4.99 12.00 17.14
C LEU A 189 -4.01 13.15 17.45
N PRO A 190 -3.53 13.26 18.71
CA PRO A 190 -2.50 14.22 19.05
C PRO A 190 -1.23 13.95 18.25
N LYS A 191 -0.42 15.00 18.07
CA LYS A 191 0.88 14.87 17.42
C LYS A 191 1.80 14.06 18.34
N VAL A 192 2.32 12.95 17.83
CA VAL A 192 3.35 12.18 18.51
C VAL A 192 4.63 13.00 18.57
N GLU A 193 5.11 13.28 19.77
CA GLU A 193 6.38 13.94 19.98
C GLU A 193 7.52 12.94 19.80
N ARG A 194 8.61 13.41 19.18
CA ARG A 194 9.80 12.59 19.00
C ARG A 194 10.50 12.49 20.35
N ARG A 195 10.32 11.36 21.06
CA ARG A 195 10.93 11.12 22.38
C ARG A 195 12.44 10.89 22.35
N ILE A 196 13.00 10.53 21.20
CA ILE A 196 14.44 10.24 21.05
C ILE A 196 15.14 11.43 20.39
N GLU A 197 16.02 12.06 21.16
CA GLU A 197 17.01 12.99 20.65
C GLU A 197 18.09 12.21 19.89
N THR A 198 18.24 12.48 18.60
CA THR A 198 19.29 11.86 17.79
C THR A 198 20.62 12.51 18.16
N ARG A 199 21.47 11.80 18.92
CA ARG A 199 22.83 12.24 19.22
C ARG A 199 23.76 11.89 18.05
N PRO A 200 24.49 12.86 17.47
CA PRO A 200 25.51 12.56 16.46
C PRO A 200 26.61 11.66 17.04
N ALA A 201 27.06 10.68 16.25
CA ALA A 201 28.18 9.83 16.63
C ALA A 201 29.50 10.62 16.62
N THR A 202 30.38 10.35 17.58
CA THR A 202 31.73 10.95 17.60
C THR A 202 32.63 10.33 16.53
N PRO A 203 33.73 10.98 16.13
CA PRO A 203 34.70 10.40 15.19
C PRO A 203 35.22 9.02 15.62
N GLU A 204 35.44 8.81 16.92
CA GLU A 204 35.91 7.55 17.50
C GLU A 204 34.84 6.46 17.38
N GLN A 205 33.57 6.81 17.63
CA GLN A 205 32.45 5.90 17.45
C GLN A 205 32.26 5.54 15.97
N ILE A 206 32.37 6.51 15.06
CA ILE A 206 32.29 6.28 13.61
C ILE A 206 33.40 5.33 13.18
N LYS A 207 34.63 5.54 13.65
CA LYS A 207 35.75 4.63 13.39
C LYS A 207 35.50 3.23 13.98
N GLY A 208 34.99 3.15 15.20
CA GLY A 208 34.64 1.88 15.83
C GLY A 208 33.58 1.10 15.04
N ILE A 209 32.56 1.79 14.52
CA ILE A 209 31.55 1.17 13.64
C ILE A 209 32.19 0.70 12.33
N TYR A 210 33.05 1.51 11.72
CA TYR A 210 33.78 1.13 10.50
C TYR A 210 34.64 -0.13 10.72
N ASP A 211 35.36 -0.22 11.84
CA ASP A 211 36.23 -1.35 12.15
C ASP A 211 35.45 -2.63 12.49
N ALA A 212 34.26 -2.49 13.09
CA ALA A 212 33.38 -3.61 13.43
C ALA A 212 32.57 -4.15 12.23
N MET A 213 32.45 -3.38 11.15
CA MET A 213 31.69 -3.76 9.97
C MET A 213 32.46 -4.76 9.09
N PRO A 214 31.78 -5.71 8.43
CA PRO A 214 32.43 -6.60 7.46
C PRO A 214 33.15 -5.80 6.38
N GLU A 215 34.32 -6.26 5.95
CA GLU A 215 35.22 -5.51 5.08
C GLU A 215 34.55 -5.05 3.76
N ARG A 216 33.63 -5.87 3.24
CA ARG A 216 32.82 -5.59 2.05
C ARG A 216 31.89 -4.37 2.22
N TYR A 217 31.48 -4.06 3.44
CA TYR A 217 30.44 -3.06 3.72
C TYR A 217 30.94 -1.86 4.49
N ARG A 218 32.03 -1.97 5.27
CA ARG A 218 32.53 -0.88 6.14
C ARG A 218 32.68 0.47 5.45
N MET A 219 33.00 0.51 4.16
CA MET A 219 33.10 1.77 3.39
C MET A 219 31.79 2.57 3.38
N ASN A 220 30.65 1.93 3.59
CA ASN A 220 29.35 2.60 3.69
C ASN A 220 29.30 3.62 4.84
N VAL A 221 30.03 3.37 5.94
CA VAL A 221 30.03 4.22 7.14
C VAL A 221 30.64 5.58 6.81
N TYR A 222 31.83 5.57 6.20
CA TYR A 222 32.48 6.80 5.78
C TYR A 222 31.70 7.50 4.68
N LEU A 223 31.25 6.79 3.64
CA LEU A 223 30.44 7.41 2.58
C LEU A 223 29.18 8.08 3.13
N ALA A 224 28.51 7.48 4.12
CA ALA A 224 27.34 8.06 4.76
C ALA A 224 27.65 9.37 5.50
N VAL A 225 28.76 9.42 6.22
CA VAL A 225 29.20 10.61 6.98
C VAL A 225 29.65 11.72 6.03
N PHE A 226 30.56 11.43 5.10
CA PHE A 226 31.18 12.45 4.25
C PHE A 226 30.29 12.93 3.11
N GLY A 227 29.33 12.11 2.66
CA GLY A 227 28.26 12.56 1.75
C GLY A 227 27.23 13.49 2.42
N ARG A 228 27.59 14.14 3.53
CA ARG A 228 26.75 15.00 4.38
C ARG A 228 25.45 14.31 4.82
N GLY A 229 25.59 13.11 5.39
CA GLY A 229 24.45 12.34 5.89
C GLY A 229 23.62 11.74 4.77
N LEU A 230 24.24 10.87 3.96
CA LEU A 230 23.50 10.11 2.94
C LEU A 230 22.40 9.28 3.61
N ARG A 231 21.21 9.31 3.03
CA ARG A 231 20.14 8.40 3.44
C ARG A 231 20.50 6.98 3.03
N ILE A 232 20.02 5.98 3.77
CA ILE A 232 20.30 4.56 3.48
C ILE A 232 20.04 4.20 2.00
N GLY A 233 18.91 4.64 1.44
CA GLY A 233 18.60 4.39 0.04
C GLY A 233 19.51 5.11 -0.96
N GLU A 234 20.15 6.23 -0.57
CA GLU A 234 21.16 6.91 -1.39
C GLU A 234 22.47 6.12 -1.38
N VAL A 235 22.91 5.64 -0.21
CA VAL A 235 24.10 4.77 -0.07
C VAL A 235 23.93 3.47 -0.85
N CYS A 236 22.78 2.81 -0.72
CA CYS A 236 22.45 1.58 -1.45
C CYS A 236 22.32 1.78 -2.96
N ALA A 237 22.19 3.03 -3.43
CA ALA A 237 22.08 3.38 -4.83
C ALA A 237 23.39 3.87 -5.46
N LEU A 238 24.50 3.87 -4.72
CA LEU A 238 25.80 4.25 -5.26
C LEU A 238 26.33 3.18 -6.21
N GLN A 239 26.77 3.64 -7.37
CA GLN A 239 27.46 2.84 -8.37
C GLN A 239 28.88 3.35 -8.60
N ARG A 240 29.72 2.52 -9.22
CA ARG A 240 31.14 2.86 -9.47
C ARG A 240 31.30 4.21 -10.16
N ARG A 241 30.46 4.52 -11.16
CA ARG A 241 30.45 5.81 -11.88
C ARG A 241 30.13 7.03 -11.02
N ASP A 242 29.59 6.82 -9.83
CA ASP A 242 29.26 7.91 -8.93
C ASP A 242 30.47 8.36 -8.09
N ILE A 243 31.62 7.67 -8.20
CA ILE A 243 32.87 8.03 -7.53
C ILE A 243 33.90 8.45 -8.58
N ASP A 244 34.26 9.73 -8.58
CA ASP A 244 35.39 10.26 -9.34
C ASP A 244 36.56 10.53 -8.39
N LEU A 245 37.57 9.64 -8.42
CA LEU A 245 38.77 9.78 -7.61
C LEU A 245 39.71 10.89 -8.10
N ASN A 246 39.65 11.25 -9.38
CA ASN A 246 40.51 12.28 -9.97
C ASN A 246 40.06 13.68 -9.52
N THR A 247 38.75 13.95 -9.66
CA THR A 247 38.16 15.22 -9.22
C THR A 247 37.81 15.22 -7.73
N ARG A 248 37.90 14.05 -7.08
CA ARG A 248 37.49 13.80 -5.67
C ARG A 248 36.01 14.13 -5.46
N THR A 249 35.16 13.62 -6.34
CA THR A 249 33.72 13.93 -6.35
C THR A 249 32.88 12.67 -6.15
N LEU A 250 31.90 12.77 -5.25
CA LEU A 250 30.85 11.79 -5.03
C LEU A 250 29.54 12.34 -5.62
N HIS A 251 29.00 11.66 -6.63
CA HIS A 251 27.78 12.03 -7.32
C HIS A 251 26.55 11.35 -6.70
N ILE A 252 25.75 12.09 -5.95
CA ILE A 252 24.51 11.58 -5.37
C ILE A 252 23.40 11.82 -6.38
N ARG A 253 22.93 10.75 -7.03
CA ARG A 253 21.98 10.84 -8.16
C ARG A 253 20.72 10.02 -7.99
N ARG A 254 20.78 8.95 -7.21
CA ARG A 254 19.77 7.88 -7.21
C ARG A 254 19.39 7.52 -5.78
N ASN A 255 18.25 6.86 -5.66
CA ASN A 255 17.83 6.23 -4.41
C ASN A 255 17.29 4.84 -4.74
N ARG A 256 17.59 3.87 -3.87
CA ARG A 256 17.17 2.48 -4.02
C ARG A 256 16.53 2.04 -2.72
N SER A 257 15.28 1.61 -2.82
CA SER A 257 14.53 1.04 -1.70
C SER A 257 14.91 -0.42 -1.53
N THR A 258 15.15 -0.82 -0.28
CA THR A 258 15.40 -2.22 0.09
C THR A 258 14.10 -3.00 0.21
N GLU A 259 12.96 -2.31 0.32
CA GLU A 259 11.62 -2.88 0.39
C GLU A 259 11.02 -3.18 -1.00
N ASP A 260 11.68 -2.76 -2.08
CA ASP A 260 11.27 -3.04 -3.45
C ASP A 260 11.87 -4.37 -3.93
N PRO A 261 11.07 -5.41 -4.22
CA PRO A 261 11.55 -6.70 -4.72
C PRO A 261 12.32 -6.56 -6.05
N ASP A 262 11.87 -5.63 -6.90
CA ASP A 262 12.53 -5.32 -8.17
C ASP A 262 13.72 -4.36 -7.99
N SER A 263 13.85 -3.81 -6.77
CA SER A 263 14.91 -2.90 -6.38
C SER A 263 15.06 -1.73 -7.35
N LYS A 264 13.92 -1.19 -7.82
CA LYS A 264 13.91 -0.19 -8.88
C LYS A 264 14.65 1.06 -8.43
N ILE A 265 15.49 1.55 -9.33
CA ILE A 265 16.21 2.79 -9.15
C ILE A 265 15.20 3.93 -9.19
N GLY A 266 15.03 4.59 -8.05
CA GLY A 266 14.19 5.77 -7.92
C GLY A 266 15.01 7.06 -7.94
N THR A 267 14.30 8.17 -8.09
CA THR A 267 14.84 9.48 -7.76
C THR A 267 14.88 9.66 -6.24
N PRO A 268 15.86 10.43 -5.72
CA PRO A 268 15.88 10.81 -4.31
C PRO A 268 14.55 11.42 -3.84
N LYS A 269 14.33 11.40 -2.52
CA LYS A 269 13.07 11.87 -1.92
C LYS A 269 12.74 13.33 -2.27
N THR A 270 13.77 14.15 -2.51
CA THR A 270 13.64 15.55 -2.93
C THR A 270 14.64 15.86 -4.04
N SER A 271 14.32 16.81 -4.92
CA SER A 271 15.22 17.28 -5.99
C SER A 271 16.55 17.81 -5.43
N ARG A 272 16.52 18.50 -4.28
CA ARG A 272 17.72 18.96 -3.56
C ARG A 272 18.68 17.84 -3.13
N SER A 273 18.22 16.59 -3.11
CA SER A 273 19.07 15.46 -2.73
C SER A 273 19.96 14.99 -3.89
N VAL A 274 19.72 15.45 -5.13
CA VAL A 274 20.65 15.27 -6.25
C VAL A 274 21.75 16.32 -6.12
N ARG A 275 22.97 15.90 -5.78
CA ARG A 275 24.08 16.83 -5.47
C ARG A 275 25.46 16.16 -5.62
N ASP A 276 26.49 16.99 -5.67
CA ASP A 276 27.89 16.57 -5.65
C ASP A 276 28.53 16.90 -4.32
N GLU A 277 29.23 15.93 -3.76
CA GLU A 277 29.98 16.08 -2.51
C GLU A 277 31.45 15.82 -2.73
N ARG A 278 32.30 16.64 -2.10
CA ARG A 278 33.74 16.49 -2.21
C ARG A 278 34.25 15.41 -1.28
N ILE A 279 35.02 14.47 -1.83
CA ILE A 279 35.65 13.38 -1.09
C ILE A 279 36.92 13.92 -0.40
N PRO A 280 37.06 13.78 0.93
CA PRO A 280 38.28 14.12 1.64
C PRO A 280 39.49 13.36 1.10
N SER A 281 40.65 14.01 1.00
CA SER A 281 41.88 13.39 0.46
C SER A 281 42.30 12.14 1.24
N GLN A 282 42.07 12.13 2.55
CA GLN A 282 42.41 11.01 3.44
C GLN A 282 41.65 9.71 3.10
N LEU A 283 40.47 9.82 2.45
CA LEU A 283 39.68 8.65 2.06
C LEU A 283 40.02 8.10 0.69
N ILE A 284 40.72 8.87 -0.15
CA ILE A 284 41.02 8.46 -1.52
C ILE A 284 41.77 7.13 -1.56
N PRO A 285 42.81 6.88 -0.73
CA PRO A 285 43.48 5.57 -0.72
C PRO A 285 42.55 4.43 -0.29
N LEU A 286 41.68 4.68 0.70
CA LEU A 286 40.74 3.68 1.21
C LEU A 286 39.66 3.34 0.18
N LEU A 287 39.12 4.35 -0.51
CA LEU A 287 38.13 4.19 -1.57
C LEU A 287 38.73 3.51 -2.80
N ASP A 288 39.93 3.90 -3.22
CA ASP A 288 40.64 3.25 -4.33
C ASP A 288 40.87 1.76 -4.05
N HIS A 289 41.36 1.43 -2.85
CA HIS A 289 41.52 0.04 -2.41
C HIS A 289 40.18 -0.71 -2.43
N PHE A 290 39.12 -0.13 -1.85
CA PHE A 290 37.79 -0.72 -1.84
C PHE A 290 37.24 -0.98 -3.25
N LEU A 291 37.35 0.01 -4.15
CA LEU A 291 36.87 -0.06 -5.53
C LEU A 291 37.65 -1.10 -6.35
N LYS A 292 38.95 -1.26 -6.12
CA LYS A 292 39.76 -2.29 -6.80
C LYS A 292 39.50 -3.68 -6.25
N ARG A 293 39.30 -3.79 -4.93
CA ARG A 293 39.16 -5.08 -4.25
C ARG A 293 37.77 -5.71 -4.40
N TYR A 294 36.72 -4.90 -4.32
CA TYR A 294 35.34 -5.40 -4.14
C TYR A 294 34.38 -5.10 -5.28
N ILE A 295 34.69 -4.11 -6.12
CA ILE A 295 33.74 -3.58 -7.10
C ILE A 295 34.23 -3.90 -8.52
N PRO A 296 33.44 -4.62 -9.33
CA PRO A 296 33.77 -4.83 -10.74
C PRO A 296 34.06 -3.53 -11.48
N ASN A 297 34.94 -3.58 -12.48
CA ASN A 297 35.30 -2.40 -13.27
C ASN A 297 34.23 -2.09 -14.35
N THR A 298 32.97 -1.98 -13.92
CA THR A 298 31.86 -1.54 -14.77
C THR A 298 31.21 -0.31 -14.14
N ALA A 299 30.86 0.67 -14.98
CA ALA A 299 30.31 1.95 -14.53
C ALA A 299 29.04 1.78 -13.67
N THR A 300 28.23 0.77 -13.98
CA THR A 300 26.96 0.46 -13.31
C THR A 300 27.09 -0.49 -12.12
N ALA A 301 28.30 -0.96 -11.77
CA ALA A 301 28.50 -1.83 -10.62
C ALA A 301 28.08 -1.15 -9.33
N TRP A 302 27.19 -1.80 -8.56
CA TRP A 302 26.79 -1.34 -7.24
C TRP A 302 27.96 -1.41 -6.26
N LEU A 303 28.15 -0.36 -5.47
CA LEU A 303 29.12 -0.40 -4.36
C LEU A 303 28.68 -1.41 -3.30
N PHE A 304 27.37 -1.46 -3.02
CA PHE A 304 26.78 -2.32 -2.00
C PHE A 304 25.59 -3.11 -2.58
N PRO A 305 25.84 -4.21 -3.35
CA PRO A 305 24.76 -5.02 -3.88
C PRO A 305 24.04 -5.78 -2.75
N ALA A 306 22.73 -6.00 -2.93
CA ALA A 306 21.95 -6.88 -2.08
C ALA A 306 22.53 -8.31 -2.14
N ALA A 307 22.43 -9.07 -1.06
CA ALA A 307 23.04 -10.40 -0.94
C ALA A 307 22.64 -11.38 -2.07
N HIS A 308 21.43 -11.24 -2.65
CA HIS A 308 20.96 -12.05 -3.77
C HIS A 308 21.52 -11.62 -5.15
N LEU A 309 22.15 -10.46 -5.24
CA LEU A 309 22.84 -9.95 -6.44
C LEU A 309 24.37 -10.06 -6.32
N ALA A 310 24.86 -10.62 -5.22
CA ALA A 310 26.28 -10.92 -5.09
C ALA A 310 26.59 -12.10 -6.03
N MET A 311 27.31 -11.80 -7.13
CA MET A 311 27.96 -12.82 -7.96
C MET A 311 28.72 -13.81 -7.06
N PRO A 312 28.73 -15.12 -7.41
CA PRO A 312 29.34 -16.14 -6.58
C PRO A 312 30.79 -15.74 -6.25
N SER A 313 31.13 -15.87 -4.96
CA SER A 313 32.47 -15.62 -4.44
C SER A 313 33.50 -16.32 -5.34
N VAL A 314 34.51 -15.57 -5.78
CA VAL A 314 35.70 -16.14 -6.43
C VAL A 314 36.25 -17.22 -5.51
N SER A 315 36.04 -18.49 -5.87
CA SER A 315 36.59 -19.63 -5.17
C SER A 315 38.11 -19.54 -5.26
N ARG A 316 38.79 -19.38 -4.11
CA ARG A 316 40.21 -19.71 -4.02
C ARG A 316 40.34 -21.19 -4.39
N GLY A 317 41.09 -21.46 -5.45
CA GLY A 317 41.50 -22.81 -5.78
C GLY A 317 42.24 -23.41 -4.59
N MET A 318 41.88 -24.64 -4.25
CA MET A 318 42.77 -25.54 -3.55
C MET A 318 42.45 -26.98 -3.93
N ALA A 319 43.53 -27.72 -4.10
CA ALA A 319 43.66 -28.96 -4.83
C ALA A 319 42.90 -30.15 -4.23
N SER A 320 42.55 -31.06 -5.15
CA SER A 320 42.48 -32.51 -5.00
C SER A 320 43.05 -33.08 -3.69
N MET A 321 42.21 -33.74 -2.89
CA MET A 321 42.56 -34.99 -2.23
C MET A 321 41.34 -35.93 -2.18
N THR A 322 41.51 -37.08 -2.80
CA THR A 322 40.67 -38.28 -2.74
C THR A 322 40.79 -38.95 -1.37
N ALA A 323 39.67 -39.34 -0.74
CA ALA A 323 39.61 -40.47 0.19
C ALA A 323 38.16 -40.89 0.54
N SER A 324 37.79 -42.06 0.01
CA SER A 324 37.11 -43.21 0.64
C SER A 324 36.21 -43.05 1.88
N ARG A 325 35.04 -43.69 1.78
CA ARG A 325 34.03 -44.04 2.82
C ARG A 325 34.60 -44.69 4.09
N SER A 326 33.98 -44.42 5.24
CA SER A 326 33.45 -45.46 6.15
C SER A 326 32.50 -44.87 7.23
N ARG A 327 31.54 -45.70 7.67
CA ARG A 327 30.52 -45.45 8.70
C ARG A 327 31.04 -45.81 10.10
N SER A 328 30.58 -45.10 11.14
CA SER A 328 29.89 -45.65 12.33
C SER A 328 30.29 -45.02 13.69
N ALA A 329 29.25 -44.78 14.50
CA ALA A 329 29.15 -44.86 15.97
C ALA A 329 29.59 -43.70 16.91
N ARG A 330 28.55 -43.15 17.55
CA ARG A 330 28.32 -42.77 18.97
C ARG A 330 29.06 -41.59 19.66
N LYS A 331 28.19 -40.72 20.21
CA LYS A 331 28.30 -39.59 21.16
C LYS A 331 28.98 -39.97 22.50
N PRO A 332 29.52 -39.01 23.29
CA PRO A 332 28.67 -38.24 24.21
C PRO A 332 29.02 -36.74 24.39
N ARG A 333 28.24 -36.11 25.28
CA ARG A 333 27.97 -34.67 25.51
C ARG A 333 29.16 -33.81 25.97
N SER A 334 29.21 -32.58 25.48
CA SER A 334 29.47 -31.37 26.30
C SER A 334 28.92 -30.12 25.60
N ALA A 335 28.61 -29.10 26.40
CA ALA A 335 27.86 -27.90 26.07
C ALA A 335 28.54 -26.98 25.05
N SER A 336 27.76 -26.39 24.15
CA SER A 336 28.09 -25.10 23.52
C SER A 336 26.86 -24.48 22.85
N LEU A 337 26.49 -23.29 23.32
CA LEU A 337 25.98 -22.15 22.55
C LEU A 337 25.08 -22.49 21.35
N SER A 338 23.77 -22.39 21.56
CA SER A 338 22.79 -22.37 20.48
C SER A 338 23.04 -21.17 19.57
N LYS A 339 23.49 -21.49 18.36
CA LYS A 339 23.59 -20.62 17.19
C LYS A 339 22.27 -19.87 16.95
N VAL A 340 22.33 -18.55 16.97
CA VAL A 340 21.33 -17.68 16.33
C VAL A 340 21.63 -17.66 14.83
N PRO A 341 20.66 -17.93 13.93
CA PRO A 341 20.87 -17.88 12.48
C PRO A 341 21.17 -16.44 12.02
N PRO A 342 21.93 -16.24 10.93
CA PRO A 342 22.32 -14.91 10.45
C PRO A 342 21.14 -14.26 9.71
N ALA A 343 20.19 -13.75 10.47
CA ALA A 343 19.17 -12.83 10.00
C ALA A 343 19.15 -11.63 10.95
N GLN A 344 19.18 -10.44 10.35
CA GLN A 344 19.08 -9.12 11.00
C GLN A 344 20.37 -8.59 11.66
N VAL A 345 21.28 -8.07 10.83
CA VAL A 345 22.00 -6.85 11.19
C VAL A 345 21.31 -5.70 10.46
N ALA A 346 20.18 -5.30 11.01
CA ALA A 346 19.55 -4.02 10.75
C ALA A 346 19.63 -3.21 12.04
N VAL A 347 19.79 -1.89 11.90
CA VAL A 347 19.92 -0.89 12.96
C VAL A 347 21.34 -0.71 13.47
N LEU A 348 22.05 0.23 12.85
CA LEU A 348 22.62 1.40 13.52
C LEU A 348 22.65 2.51 12.46
N ILE A 349 22.13 3.68 12.82
CA ILE A 349 21.91 4.89 11.98
C ILE A 349 20.55 4.90 11.25
N GLY A 350 19.53 5.36 11.97
CA GLY A 350 18.20 5.74 11.48
C GLY A 350 17.46 6.54 12.54
#